data_AF-A0AAV9QKA8-F1
#
_entry.id   AF-A0AAV9QKA8-F1
#
_cell.length_a   1.000
_cell.length_b   1.000
_cell.length_c   1.000
_cell.angle_alpha   90.00
_cell.angle_beta   90.00
_cell.angle_gamma   90.00
#
_symmetry.space_group_name_H-M   'P 1'
#
loop_
_entity.id
_entity.type
_entity.pdbx_description
1 polymer ?
#
loop_
_entity_poly.entity_id
_entity_poly.type
_entity_poly.pdbx_seq_one_letter_code
_entity_poly.pdbx_strand_id
1 'polypeptide(L)'
;MYHALRYNQFAPELENGRLRARRLAKKYSDHFPDDATSQSLAEDRQRMLETAFGKIGPNATVEGPYGVDYGCNISIGSDFYANFK
;
A
#
# COMPACT_ATOMS: atom_id res chain seq x y z
N MET A 1 -11.48 -20.51 -26.53
CA MET A 1 -11.50 -19.22 -27.27
C MET A 1 -11.64 -18.11 -26.22
N TYR A 2 -10.54 -17.67 -25.60
CA TYR A 2 -10.59 -16.65 -24.55
C TYR A 2 -10.77 -15.28 -25.21
N HIS A 3 -11.98 -14.71 -25.14
CA HIS A 3 -12.17 -13.30 -25.43
C HIS A 3 -11.54 -12.52 -24.28
N ALA A 4 -10.35 -11.95 -24.51
CA ALA A 4 -9.85 -10.87 -23.68
C ALA A 4 -10.83 -9.70 -23.86
N LEU A 5 -11.81 -9.58 -22.95
CA LEU A 5 -12.63 -8.38 -22.86
C LEU A 5 -11.69 -7.19 -22.78
N ARG A 6 -11.82 -6.24 -23.71
CA ARG A 6 -10.96 -5.06 -23.74
C ARG A 6 -11.11 -4.31 -22.41
N TYR A 7 -10.05 -4.29 -21.63
CA TYR A 7 -9.97 -3.52 -20.40
C TYR A 7 -9.85 -2.04 -20.75
N ASN A 8 -10.83 -1.22 -20.35
CA ASN A 8 -10.71 0.23 -20.44
C ASN A 8 -9.91 0.73 -19.23
N GLN A 9 -8.60 0.92 -19.40
CA GLN A 9 -7.75 1.44 -18.33
C GLN A 9 -8.17 2.82 -17.82
N PHE A 10 -8.98 3.58 -18.57
CA PHE A 10 -9.44 4.91 -18.18
C PHE A 10 -10.85 4.88 -17.56
N ALA A 11 -11.37 3.70 -17.21
CA ALA A 11 -12.63 3.64 -16.50
C ALA A 11 -12.50 4.39 -15.15
N PRO A 12 -13.48 5.25 -14.78
CA PRO A 12 -13.38 6.12 -13.61
C PRO A 12 -13.03 5.38 -12.32
N GLU A 13 -13.53 4.16 -12.13
CA GLU A 13 -13.26 3.32 -10.97
C GLU A 13 -11.77 2.93 -10.86
N LEU A 14 -11.10 2.67 -11.99
CA LEU A 14 -9.69 2.31 -12.05
C LEU A 14 -8.79 3.53 -11.87
N GLU A 15 -9.20 4.67 -12.42
CA GLU A 15 -8.52 5.94 -12.18
C GLU A 15 -8.60 6.35 -10.71
N ASN A 16 -9.79 6.30 -10.12
CA ASN A 16 -10.01 6.58 -8.70
C ASN A 16 -9.22 5.62 -7.80
N GLY A 17 -9.17 4.34 -8.17
CA GLY A 17 -8.34 3.34 -7.47
C GLY A 17 -6.86 3.72 -7.46
N ARG A 18 -6.30 4.07 -8.62
CA ARG A 18 -4.89 4.52 -8.72
C ARG A 18 -4.62 5.81 -7.97
N LEU A 19 -5.53 6.78 -8.04
CA LEU A 19 -5.42 8.02 -7.27
C LEU A 19 -5.45 7.76 -5.77
N ARG A 20 -6.32 6.86 -5.28
CA ARG A 20 -6.35 6.44 -3.88
C ARG A 20 -5.02 5.80 -3.46
N ALA A 21 -4.52 4.84 -4.23
CA ALA A 21 -3.27 4.15 -3.94
C ALA A 21 -2.09 5.13 -3.84
N ARG A 22 -1.96 6.05 -4.80
CA ARG A 22 -0.92 7.09 -4.81
C ARG A 22 -1.00 8.02 -3.60
N ARG A 23 -2.20 8.45 -3.21
CA ARG A 23 -2.39 9.29 -2.01
C ARG A 23 -1.94 8.57 -0.73
N LEU A 24 -2.30 7.30 -0.57
CA LEU A 24 -1.89 6.51 0.59
C LEU A 24 -0.38 6.26 0.63
N ALA A 25 0.21 5.92 -0.51
CA ALA A 25 1.67 5.76 -0.63
C ALA A 25 2.43 7.06 -0.31
N LYS A 26 1.93 8.21 -0.77
CA LYS A 26 2.51 9.52 -0.44
C LYS A 26 2.40 9.82 1.06
N LYS A 27 1.19 9.65 1.63
CA LYS A 27 0.98 9.84 3.08
C LYS A 27 1.91 8.95 3.89
N TYR A 28 2.08 7.68 3.50
CA TYR A 28 3.00 6.75 4.13
C TYR A 28 4.46 7.22 4.08
N SER A 29 4.90 7.67 2.91
CA SER A 29 6.27 8.12 2.69
C SER A 29 6.59 9.39 3.48
N ASP A 30 5.60 10.26 3.68
CA ASP A 30 5.75 11.53 4.42
C ASP A 30 5.53 11.39 5.93
N HIS A 31 5.02 10.24 6.40
CA HIS A 31 4.65 10.06 7.80
C HIS A 31 5.88 9.75 8.66
N PHE A 32 6.39 10.77 9.33
CA PHE A 32 7.47 10.66 10.31
C PHE A 32 7.28 11.72 11.41
N PRO A 33 6.53 11.40 12.48
CA PRO A 33 6.35 12.31 13.61
C PRO A 33 7.67 12.65 14.33
N ASP A 34 7.81 13.87 14.85
CA ASP A 34 9.04 14.34 15.53
C ASP A 34 9.34 13.56 16.82
N ASP A 35 8.30 13.05 17.49
CA ASP A 35 8.37 12.23 18.71
C ASP A 35 8.36 10.72 18.42
N ALA A 36 8.53 10.32 17.15
CA ALA A 36 8.48 8.93 16.76
C ALA A 36 9.60 8.10 17.42
N THR A 37 9.21 6.95 17.94
CA THR A 37 10.11 5.85 18.30
C THR A 37 10.04 4.78 17.21
N SER A 38 11.02 3.88 17.15
CA SER A 38 10.97 2.76 16.19
C SER A 38 9.69 1.93 16.35
N GLN A 39 9.21 1.76 17.58
CA GLN A 39 7.97 1.02 17.85
C GLN A 39 6.73 1.81 17.41
N SER A 40 6.58 3.07 17.81
CA SER A 40 5.40 3.86 17.43
C SER A 40 5.30 4.07 15.92
N LEU A 41 6.44 4.25 15.24
CA LEU A 41 6.50 4.34 13.79
C LEU A 41 6.11 3.01 13.11
N ALA A 42 6.55 1.86 13.63
CA ALA A 42 6.16 0.55 13.11
C ALA A 42 4.65 0.31 13.25
N GLU A 43 4.06 0.68 14.40
CA GLU A 43 2.62 0.57 14.64
C GLU A 43 1.80 1.48 13.72
N ASP A 44 2.24 2.73 13.52
CA ASP A 44 1.62 3.66 12.57
C ASP A 44 1.68 3.10 11.15
N ARG A 45 2.86 2.65 10.74
CA ARG A 45 3.08 2.08 9.40
C ARG A 45 2.21 0.85 9.16
N GLN A 46 2.10 -0.05 10.14
CA GLN A 46 1.20 -1.21 10.07
C GLN A 46 -0.25 -0.77 9.79
N ARG A 47 -0.79 0.18 10.58
CA ARG A 47 -2.15 0.71 10.38
C ARG A 47 -2.35 1.35 9.00
N MET A 48 -1.33 2.05 8.51
CA MET A 48 -1.38 2.68 7.20
C MET A 48 -1.38 1.64 6.08
N LEU A 49 -0.61 0.55 6.21
CA LEU A 49 -0.58 -0.54 5.26
C LEU A 49 -1.86 -1.38 5.28
N GLU A 50 -2.50 -1.56 6.44
CA GLU A 50 -3.84 -2.16 6.57
C GLU A 50 -4.91 -1.37 5.82
N THR A 51 -4.75 -0.04 5.74
CA THR A 51 -5.61 0.80 4.91
C THR A 51 -5.26 0.71 3.42
N ALA A 52 -3.99 0.55 3.09
CA ALA A 52 -3.51 0.54 1.71
C ALA A 52 -3.76 -0.77 0.98
N PHE A 53 -3.58 -1.90 1.66
CA PHE A 53 -3.59 -3.24 1.07
C PHE A 53 -4.87 -4.01 1.36
N GLY A 54 -5.17 -5.00 0.52
CA GLY A 54 -6.35 -5.85 0.72
C GLY A 54 -6.21 -6.75 1.94
N LYS A 55 -4.98 -7.24 2.20
CA LYS A 55 -4.63 -7.97 3.40
C LYS A 55 -3.17 -7.74 3.74
N ILE A 56 -2.87 -7.54 5.01
CA ILE A 56 -1.52 -7.55 5.54
C ILE A 56 -1.50 -8.36 6.84
N GLY A 57 -0.51 -9.25 6.97
CA GLY A 57 -0.33 -10.04 8.17
C GLY A 57 0.33 -9.23 9.30
N PRO A 58 0.30 -9.73 10.54
CA PRO A 58 1.05 -9.15 11.65
C PRO A 58 2.56 -9.13 11.36
N ASN A 59 3.27 -8.17 11.94
CA ASN A 59 4.72 -7.96 11.80
C ASN A 59 5.21 -7.73 10.36
N ALA A 60 4.32 -7.50 9.40
CA ALA A 60 4.71 -7.22 8.03
C ALA A 60 5.21 -5.77 7.93
N THR A 61 6.45 -5.62 7.48
CA THR A 61 7.12 -4.33 7.36
C THR A 61 7.40 -4.02 5.89
N VAL A 62 7.06 -2.80 5.48
CA VAL A 62 7.39 -2.26 4.15
C VAL A 62 8.14 -0.97 4.34
N GLU A 63 9.42 -0.92 4.01
CA GLU A 63 10.15 0.34 4.02
C GLU A 63 9.68 1.26 2.91
N GLY A 64 9.42 2.52 3.27
CA GLY A 64 9.00 3.55 2.33
C GLY A 64 10.20 4.21 1.62
N PRO A 65 10.01 4.84 0.45
CA PRO A 65 8.74 4.94 -0.29
C PRO A 65 8.39 3.65 -1.05
N TYR A 66 7.09 3.35 -1.18
CA TYR A 66 6.58 2.24 -2.00
C TYR A 66 5.67 2.74 -3.12
N GLY A 67 5.49 1.94 -4.16
CA GLY A 67 4.59 2.23 -5.28
C GLY A 67 3.75 1.01 -5.66
N VAL A 68 2.42 1.20 -5.75
CA VAL A 68 1.45 0.18 -6.16
C VAL A 68 0.35 0.81 -7.00
N ASP A 69 -0.22 0.04 -7.94
CA ASP A 69 -1.30 0.55 -8.79
C ASP A 69 -2.62 0.71 -8.02
N TYR A 70 -3.00 -0.27 -7.20
CA TYR A 70 -4.28 -0.26 -6.49
C TYR A 70 -4.16 -0.49 -4.98
N GLY A 71 -3.16 -1.27 -4.55
CA GLY A 71 -2.99 -1.69 -3.16
C GLY A 71 -4.03 -2.72 -2.70
N CYS A 72 -5.32 -2.50 -2.94
CA CYS A 72 -6.41 -3.36 -2.48
C CYS A 72 -6.36 -4.80 -3.02
N ASN A 73 -5.66 -5.05 -4.12
CA ASN A 73 -5.47 -6.40 -4.68
C ASN A 73 -4.21 -7.10 -4.15
N ILE A 74 -3.48 -6.48 -3.21
CA ILE A 74 -2.27 -7.03 -2.60
C ILE A 74 -2.65 -7.74 -1.30
N SER A 75 -2.11 -8.94 -1.12
CA SER A 75 -2.20 -9.72 0.11
C SER A 75 -0.81 -10.13 0.55
N ILE A 76 -0.41 -9.66 1.74
CA ILE A 76 0.89 -9.96 2.36
C ILE A 76 0.66 -10.84 3.61
N GLY A 77 1.53 -11.83 3.81
CA GLY A 77 1.53 -12.72 4.98
C GLY A 77 2.13 -12.07 6.23
N SER A 78 2.24 -12.84 7.30
CA SER A 78 2.95 -12.41 8.52
C SER A 78 4.47 -12.37 8.32
N ASP A 79 5.16 -11.57 9.13
CA ASP A 79 6.64 -11.50 9.21
C ASP A 79 7.32 -11.21 7.86
N PHE A 80 6.59 -10.57 6.95
CA PHE A 80 7.09 -10.13 5.66
C PHE A 80 7.96 -8.89 5.83
N TYR A 81 9.05 -8.80 5.07
CA TYR A 81 9.88 -7.61 5.00
C TYR A 81 10.13 -7.23 3.54
N ALA A 82 9.74 -6.00 3.17
CA ALA A 82 10.15 -5.37 1.92
C ALA A 82 11.04 -4.17 2.24
N ASN A 83 12.20 -4.12 1.59
CA ASN A 83 13.11 -3.00 1.69
C ASN A 83 12.82 -1.95 0.58
N PHE A 84 13.57 -0.84 0.59
CA PHE A 84 13.50 0.20 -0.43
C PHE A 84 13.75 -0.37 -1.84
N LYS A 85 13.22 0.33 -2.86
CA LYS A 85 13.55 0.07 -4.27
C LYS A 85 14.74 0.91 -4.72
#